data_AF-A0A932R0Q9-F1
#
_entry.id   AF-A0A932R0Q9-F1
#
_cell.length_a   1.000
_cell.length_b   1.000
_cell.length_c   1.000
_cell.angle_alpha   90.00
_cell.angle_beta   90.00
_cell.angle_gamma   90.00
#
_symmetry.space_group_name_H-M   'P 1'
#
loop_
_entity.id
_entity.type
_entity.pdbx_description
1 polymer ?
#
loop_
_entity_poly.entity_id
_entity_poly.type
_entity_poly.pdbx_seq_one_letter_code
_entity_poly.pdbx_strand_id
1 'polypeptide(L)'
;MEVASQIWHGVFVDIGLPKDGVVVEIAPGYEPKIGNALAAIDFSGTIYLIEPDTVAAKELAAIYRSILPNAKVVTVLKVMQELKLREDIPEKIDVVVASHPFDDMVMGSIISLPNFFTLEKSGGLRLTPKIKKVYDSLTDEHYVNGVGETVKAWKDFLSKIKPSYFIASQYPSTTLTMKGLTRRQNSGYAVMNLLKSSYKNVLLNEPQNMALFPKADPRWWIVANMHYWLPAD
;
A
#
# COMPACT_ATOMS: atom_id res chain seq x y z
N MET A 1 -14.45 -13.78 -3.97
CA MET A 1 -13.18 -13.05 -3.75
C MET A 1 -13.03 -12.01 -4.86
N GLU A 2 -12.81 -10.74 -4.53
CA GLU A 2 -12.58 -9.66 -5.51
C GLU A 2 -11.36 -9.96 -6.40
N VAL A 3 -11.34 -9.50 -7.65
CA VAL A 3 -10.23 -9.71 -8.60
C VAL A 3 -8.88 -9.29 -8.02
N ALA A 4 -8.81 -8.14 -7.33
CA ALA A 4 -7.55 -7.68 -6.75
C ALA A 4 -7.03 -8.64 -5.66
N SER A 5 -7.91 -9.19 -4.82
CA SER A 5 -7.53 -10.22 -3.84
C SER A 5 -7.05 -11.52 -4.49
N GLN A 6 -7.63 -11.92 -5.63
CA GLN A 6 -7.15 -13.10 -6.38
C GLN A 6 -5.73 -12.89 -6.90
N ILE A 7 -5.42 -11.67 -7.37
CA ILE A 7 -4.08 -11.32 -7.84
C ILE A 7 -3.10 -11.36 -6.66
N TRP A 8 -3.43 -10.72 -5.54
CA TRP A 8 -2.61 -10.76 -4.32
C TRP A 8 -2.36 -12.19 -3.82
N HIS A 9 -3.38 -13.05 -3.85
CA HIS A 9 -3.24 -14.47 -3.51
C HIS A 9 -2.22 -15.17 -4.41
N GLY A 10 -2.29 -14.97 -5.73
CA GLY A 10 -1.32 -15.52 -6.68
C GLY A 10 0.10 -15.09 -6.34
N VAL A 11 0.31 -13.79 -6.08
CA VAL A 11 1.63 -13.27 -5.68
C VAL A 11 2.14 -13.94 -4.40
N PHE A 12 1.29 -14.11 -3.37
CA PHE A 12 1.69 -14.76 -2.12
C PHE A 12 2.07 -16.23 -2.29
N VAL A 13 1.37 -16.95 -3.17
CA VAL A 13 1.72 -18.33 -3.53
C VAL A 13 3.07 -18.36 -4.25
N ASP A 14 3.29 -17.46 -5.21
CA ASP A 14 4.52 -17.44 -6.03
C ASP A 14 5.77 -17.12 -5.20
N ILE A 15 5.66 -16.21 -4.23
CA ILE A 15 6.78 -15.89 -3.32
C ILE A 15 6.95 -16.91 -2.19
N GLY A 16 6.04 -17.89 -2.07
CA GLY A 16 6.04 -18.88 -1.01
C GLY A 16 5.87 -18.27 0.39
N LEU A 17 4.94 -17.33 0.55
CA LEU A 17 4.69 -16.67 1.83
C LEU A 17 4.38 -17.72 2.93
N PRO A 18 5.16 -17.77 4.03
CA PRO A 18 4.88 -18.71 5.12
C PRO A 18 3.51 -18.46 5.75
N LYS A 19 2.76 -19.53 6.04
CA LYS A 19 1.44 -19.42 6.69
C LYS A 19 1.54 -18.77 8.07
N ASP A 20 2.63 -18.99 8.79
CA ASP A 20 2.94 -18.43 10.11
C ASP A 20 3.82 -17.16 10.05
N GLY A 21 3.99 -16.58 8.86
CA GLY A 21 4.86 -15.42 8.64
C GLY A 21 4.39 -14.12 9.29
N VAL A 22 5.22 -13.09 9.12
CA VAL A 22 4.96 -11.72 9.55
C VAL A 22 4.72 -10.83 8.33
N VAL A 23 3.52 -10.29 8.24
CA VAL A 23 3.11 -9.35 7.20
C VAL A 23 2.95 -7.96 7.79
N VAL A 24 3.51 -6.95 7.12
CA VAL A 24 3.27 -5.54 7.45
C VAL A 24 2.54 -4.90 6.27
N GLU A 25 1.29 -4.52 6.48
CA GLU A 25 0.46 -3.85 5.48
C GLU A 25 0.46 -2.34 5.73
N ILE A 26 0.91 -1.57 4.74
CA ILE A 26 0.99 -0.11 4.79
C ILE A 26 -0.23 0.51 4.11
N ALA A 27 -0.87 1.47 4.81
CA ALA A 27 -2.00 2.27 4.31
C ALA A 27 -3.11 1.40 3.69
N PRO A 28 -3.67 0.44 4.46
CA PRO A 28 -4.65 -0.49 3.92
C PRO A 28 -6.02 0.15 3.63
N GLY A 29 -6.31 1.32 4.21
CA GLY A 29 -7.59 2.00 4.06
C GLY A 29 -8.76 1.15 4.56
N TYR A 30 -9.80 1.01 3.73
CA TYR A 30 -11.07 0.36 4.12
C TYR A 30 -11.35 -0.98 3.42
N GLU A 31 -10.53 -1.35 2.44
CA GLU A 31 -10.83 -2.50 1.57
C GLU A 31 -9.94 -3.69 1.94
N PRO A 32 -10.49 -4.85 2.33
CA PRO A 32 -9.72 -5.96 2.89
C PRO A 32 -9.07 -6.85 1.83
N LYS A 33 -8.37 -6.24 0.86
CA LYS A 33 -7.83 -6.96 -0.30
C LYS A 33 -6.77 -7.97 0.10
N ILE A 34 -5.82 -7.52 0.93
CA ILE A 34 -4.72 -8.34 1.47
C ILE A 34 -5.27 -9.39 2.43
N GLY A 35 -6.14 -9.00 3.36
CA GLY A 35 -6.73 -9.96 4.30
C GLY A 35 -7.46 -11.12 3.61
N ASN A 36 -8.22 -10.83 2.54
CA ASN A 36 -8.87 -11.88 1.74
C ASN A 36 -7.87 -12.79 1.02
N ALA A 37 -6.76 -12.24 0.52
CA ALA A 37 -5.70 -13.02 -0.13
C ALA A 37 -4.95 -13.91 0.87
N LEU A 38 -4.68 -13.39 2.08
CA LEU A 38 -4.07 -14.15 3.17
C LEU A 38 -4.99 -15.26 3.67
N ALA A 39 -6.30 -15.02 3.74
CA ALA A 39 -7.26 -16.05 4.14
C ALA A 39 -7.26 -17.23 3.17
N ALA A 40 -7.07 -16.96 1.86
CA ALA A 40 -7.03 -17.99 0.83
C ALA A 40 -5.79 -18.90 0.89
N ILE A 41 -4.73 -18.51 1.61
CA ILE A 41 -3.55 -19.36 1.88
C ILE A 41 -3.55 -19.95 3.31
N ASP A 42 -4.68 -19.89 4.02
CA ASP A 42 -4.81 -20.25 5.44
C ASP A 42 -3.78 -19.57 6.35
N PHE A 43 -3.51 -18.28 6.12
CA PHE A 43 -2.56 -17.54 6.94
C PHE A 43 -2.95 -17.54 8.43
N SER A 44 -2.02 -17.95 9.28
CA SER A 44 -2.14 -18.05 10.73
C SER A 44 -1.02 -17.29 11.47
N GLY A 45 -0.25 -16.48 10.74
CA GLY A 45 0.84 -15.68 11.27
C GLY A 45 0.38 -14.38 11.94
N THR A 46 1.22 -13.35 11.87
CA THR A 46 0.88 -12.01 12.38
C THR A 46 0.82 -11.01 11.23
N ILE A 47 -0.25 -10.22 11.20
CA ILE A 47 -0.36 -9.06 10.31
C ILE A 47 -0.42 -7.76 11.12
N TYR A 48 0.45 -6.83 10.74
CA TYR A 48 0.51 -5.47 11.26
C TYR A 48 -0.15 -4.52 10.26
N LEU A 49 -1.22 -3.84 10.67
CA LEU A 49 -1.94 -2.84 9.88
C LEU A 49 -1.43 -1.45 10.28
N ILE A 50 -0.70 -0.79 9.39
CA ILE A 50 -0.18 0.56 9.60
C ILE A 50 -1.16 1.55 8.98
N GLU A 51 -1.97 2.19 9.81
CA GLU A 51 -3.03 3.09 9.38
C GLU A 51 -3.23 4.23 10.39
N PRO A 52 -2.85 5.48 10.06
CA PRO A 52 -3.04 6.62 10.96
C PRO A 52 -4.51 7.04 11.13
N ASP A 53 -5.40 6.77 10.16
CA ASP A 53 -6.82 7.07 10.31
C ASP A 53 -7.48 6.05 11.25
N THR A 54 -7.76 6.49 12.47
CA THR A 54 -8.33 5.62 13.52
C THR A 54 -9.68 4.98 13.15
N VAL A 55 -10.47 5.61 12.29
CA VAL A 55 -11.76 5.07 11.83
C VAL A 55 -11.49 3.94 10.83
N ALA A 56 -10.66 4.20 9.82
CA ALA A 56 -10.27 3.19 8.84
C ALA A 56 -9.60 1.98 9.50
N ALA A 57 -8.64 2.23 10.39
CA ALA A 57 -7.89 1.21 11.10
C ALA A 57 -8.81 0.30 11.94
N LYS A 58 -9.78 0.88 12.66
CA LYS A 58 -10.73 0.13 13.48
C LYS A 58 -11.67 -0.73 12.64
N GLU A 59 -12.25 -0.16 11.59
CA GLU A 59 -13.16 -0.86 10.68
C GLU A 59 -12.45 -2.05 10.02
N LEU A 60 -11.26 -1.81 9.46
CA LEU A 60 -10.52 -2.83 8.76
C LEU A 60 -10.02 -3.93 9.71
N ALA A 61 -9.50 -3.57 10.89
CA ALA A 61 -9.04 -4.57 11.86
C ALA A 61 -10.17 -5.50 12.33
N ALA A 62 -11.41 -4.99 12.44
CA ALA A 62 -12.57 -5.83 12.75
C ALA A 62 -12.86 -6.83 11.63
N ILE A 63 -12.80 -6.39 10.37
CA ILE A 63 -12.95 -7.27 9.20
C ILE A 63 -11.83 -8.32 9.18
N TYR A 64 -10.58 -7.93 9.40
CA TYR A 64 -9.43 -8.83 9.36
C TYR A 64 -9.53 -9.92 10.41
N ARG A 65 -9.93 -9.58 11.65
CA ARG A 65 -10.15 -10.59 12.71
C ARG A 65 -11.25 -11.58 12.35
N SER A 66 -12.23 -11.18 11.55
CA SER A 66 -13.29 -12.08 11.09
C SER A 66 -12.82 -13.02 9.97
N ILE A 67 -12.01 -12.54 9.02
CA ILE A 67 -11.57 -13.33 7.86
C ILE A 67 -10.27 -14.11 8.10
N LEU A 68 -9.48 -13.72 9.12
CA LEU A 68 -8.26 -14.39 9.56
C LEU A 68 -8.39 -14.86 11.02
N PRO A 69 -9.29 -15.80 11.33
CA PRO A 69 -9.56 -16.20 12.72
C PRO A 69 -8.36 -16.83 13.43
N ASN A 70 -7.41 -17.38 12.67
CA ASN A 70 -6.20 -18.03 13.20
C ASN A 70 -4.96 -17.12 13.20
N ALA A 71 -5.06 -15.89 12.67
CA ALA A 71 -3.95 -14.96 12.62
C ALA A 71 -4.04 -13.92 13.74
N LYS A 72 -2.89 -13.39 14.15
CA LYS A 72 -2.82 -12.24 15.03
C LYS A 72 -2.92 -10.95 14.20
N VAL A 73 -3.93 -10.13 14.46
CA VAL A 73 -4.12 -8.82 13.82
C VAL A 73 -3.72 -7.70 14.77
N VAL A 74 -2.64 -7.01 14.46
CA VAL A 74 -2.09 -5.87 15.23
C VAL A 74 -2.33 -4.58 14.45
N THR A 75 -2.86 -3.57 15.12
CA THR A 75 -3.09 -2.25 14.51
C THR A 75 -2.08 -1.26 15.06
N VAL A 76 -1.43 -0.49 14.18
CA VAL A 76 -0.48 0.57 14.55
C VAL A 76 -0.99 1.89 13.97
N LEU A 77 -1.40 2.79 14.87
CA LEU A 77 -2.01 4.08 14.53
C LEU A 77 -0.93 5.15 14.30
N LYS A 78 -0.05 4.92 13.33
CA LYS A 78 1.06 5.80 12.98
C LYS A 78 1.22 5.89 11.47
N VAL A 79 1.83 6.98 11.01
CA VAL A 79 2.34 7.06 9.63
C VAL A 79 3.60 6.20 9.50
N MET A 80 3.88 5.72 8.29
CA MET A 80 5.02 4.83 8.00
C MET A 80 6.37 5.39 8.50
N GLN A 81 6.56 6.70 8.38
CA GLN A 81 7.79 7.40 8.74
C GLN A 81 8.08 7.38 10.25
N GLU A 82 7.06 7.20 11.08
CA GLU A 82 7.18 7.21 12.55
C GLU A 82 7.40 5.81 13.14
N LEU A 83 7.37 4.77 12.30
CA LEU A 83 7.47 3.38 12.76
C LEU A 83 8.84 3.06 13.35
N LYS A 84 8.81 2.42 14.52
CA LYS A 84 9.98 1.93 15.23
C LYS A 84 9.98 0.40 15.27
N LEU A 85 11.10 -0.19 14.84
CA LEU A 85 11.34 -1.62 15.01
C LEU A 85 11.37 -2.00 16.50
N ARG A 86 10.95 -3.22 16.82
CA ARG A 86 10.79 -3.78 18.18
C ARG A 86 9.68 -3.15 19.03
N GLU A 87 9.33 -1.89 18.78
CA GLU A 87 8.23 -1.20 19.47
C GLU A 87 6.90 -1.38 18.71
N ASP A 88 6.85 -0.97 17.44
CA ASP A 88 5.62 -0.94 16.64
C ASP A 88 5.46 -2.20 15.78
N ILE A 89 6.58 -2.70 15.25
CA ILE A 89 6.67 -3.87 14.36
C ILE A 89 7.91 -4.70 14.71
N PRO A 90 7.93 -6.02 14.44
CA PRO A 90 9.05 -6.89 14.79
C PRO A 90 10.23 -6.64 13.85
N GLU A 91 11.40 -7.17 14.21
CA GLU A 91 12.61 -7.04 13.37
C GLU A 91 12.59 -7.94 12.14
N LYS A 92 12.04 -9.14 12.28
CA LYS A 92 11.92 -10.09 11.17
C LYS A 92 10.56 -9.91 10.53
N ILE A 93 10.55 -9.45 9.28
CA ILE A 93 9.36 -9.23 8.47
C ILE A 93 9.51 -10.07 7.21
N ASP A 94 8.54 -10.95 6.95
CA ASP A 94 8.56 -11.76 5.74
C ASP A 94 8.13 -10.91 4.54
N VAL A 95 7.06 -10.12 4.69
CA VAL A 95 6.55 -9.31 3.58
C VAL A 95 6.05 -7.94 4.06
N VAL A 96 6.47 -6.88 3.37
CA VAL A 96 5.75 -5.60 3.36
C VAL A 96 4.82 -5.57 2.14
N VAL A 97 3.55 -5.28 2.39
CA VAL A 97 2.52 -5.18 1.34
C VAL A 97 1.84 -3.82 1.37
N ALA A 98 1.46 -3.31 0.21
CA ALA A 98 0.69 -2.07 0.11
C ALA A 98 -0.17 -2.03 -1.16
N SER A 99 -1.48 -1.82 -1.00
CA SER A 99 -2.44 -1.86 -2.11
C SER A 99 -3.01 -0.47 -2.37
N HIS A 100 -2.61 0.16 -3.47
CA HIS A 100 -2.89 1.57 -3.77
C HIS A 100 -2.41 2.57 -2.70
N PRO A 101 -1.15 2.48 -2.22
CA PRO A 101 -0.71 3.39 -1.17
C PRO A 101 -0.25 4.75 -1.72
N PHE A 102 0.26 4.82 -2.95
CA PHE A 102 1.21 5.87 -3.32
C PHE A 102 0.54 7.20 -3.60
N ASP A 103 -0.59 7.19 -4.30
CA ASP A 103 -1.36 8.39 -4.55
C ASP A 103 -1.85 9.03 -3.24
N ASP A 104 -2.35 8.21 -2.30
CA ASP A 104 -2.78 8.65 -0.98
C ASP A 104 -1.63 9.18 -0.15
N MET A 105 -0.46 8.52 -0.16
CA MET A 105 0.71 9.01 0.55
C MET A 105 1.25 10.34 -0.02
N VAL A 106 1.22 10.51 -1.34
CA VAL A 106 1.53 11.82 -1.97
C VAL A 106 0.55 12.88 -1.49
N MET A 107 -0.75 12.59 -1.48
CA MET A 107 -1.73 13.55 -0.96
C MET A 107 -1.52 13.84 0.53
N GLY A 108 -1.16 12.84 1.32
CA GLY A 108 -0.90 12.98 2.75
C GLY A 108 0.34 13.82 3.07
N SER A 109 1.32 13.87 2.16
CA SER A 109 2.49 14.74 2.32
C SER A 109 2.19 16.19 1.89
N ILE A 110 1.27 16.37 0.94
CA ILE A 110 0.88 17.70 0.42
C ILE A 110 -0.17 18.38 1.32
N ILE A 111 -1.14 17.61 1.82
CA ILE A 111 -2.34 18.15 2.48
C ILE A 111 -2.25 17.96 3.99
N SER A 112 -2.10 19.07 4.72
CA SER A 112 -2.10 19.08 6.19
C SER A 112 -3.52 19.14 6.82
N LEU A 113 -4.56 18.75 6.09
CA LEU A 113 -5.94 18.75 6.59
C LEU A 113 -6.22 17.46 7.39
N PRO A 114 -6.57 17.55 8.69
CA PRO A 114 -6.92 16.36 9.47
C PRO A 114 -8.13 15.62 8.87
N ASN A 115 -8.09 14.28 8.90
CA ASN A 115 -9.14 13.40 8.39
C ASN A 115 -9.50 13.66 6.91
N PHE A 116 -8.54 14.16 6.11
CA PHE A 116 -8.75 14.47 4.70
C PHE A 116 -9.39 13.30 3.93
N PHE A 117 -8.86 12.09 4.06
CA PHE A 117 -9.36 10.91 3.35
C PHE A 117 -10.77 10.50 3.80
N THR A 118 -11.05 10.55 5.11
CA THR A 118 -12.42 10.32 5.63
C THR A 118 -13.41 11.36 5.06
N LEU A 119 -13.04 12.64 5.04
CA LEU A 119 -13.86 13.71 4.47
C LEU A 119 -14.07 13.52 2.96
N GLU A 120 -13.03 13.11 2.23
CA GLU A 120 -13.08 12.85 0.80
C GLU A 120 -13.95 11.63 0.47
N LYS A 121 -13.89 10.58 1.29
CA LYS A 121 -14.72 9.37 1.17
C LYS A 121 -16.20 9.70 1.38
N SER A 122 -16.52 10.60 2.32
CA SER A 122 -17.91 11.01 2.60
C SER A 122 -18.64 11.63 1.40
N GLY A 123 -17.91 12.17 0.42
CA GLY A 123 -18.47 12.69 -0.84
C GLY A 123 -18.90 11.60 -1.83
N GLY A 124 -18.57 10.33 -1.57
CA GLY A 124 -18.85 9.20 -2.46
C GLY A 124 -18.16 9.37 -3.81
N LEU A 125 -18.93 9.35 -4.89
CA LEU A 125 -18.42 9.47 -6.27
C LEU A 125 -18.13 10.91 -6.71
N ARG A 126 -18.44 11.92 -5.88
CA ARG A 126 -18.23 13.33 -6.18
C ARG A 126 -17.40 14.00 -5.09
N LEU A 127 -16.70 15.06 -5.46
CA LEU A 127 -16.01 15.90 -4.48
C LEU A 127 -17.02 16.85 -3.83
N THR A 128 -16.97 16.96 -2.50
CA THR A 128 -17.68 18.04 -1.81
C THR A 128 -17.02 19.38 -2.15
N PRO A 129 -17.73 20.53 -2.06
CA PRO A 129 -17.14 21.84 -2.36
C PRO A 129 -15.88 22.14 -1.55
N LYS A 130 -15.86 21.73 -0.27
CA LYS A 130 -14.70 21.87 0.62
C LYS A 130 -13.49 21.12 0.09
N ILE A 131 -13.65 19.85 -0.30
CA ILE A 131 -12.56 19.03 -0.82
C ILE A 131 -12.13 19.50 -2.21
N LYS A 132 -13.09 19.90 -3.06
CA LYS A 132 -12.77 20.46 -4.37
C LYS A 132 -11.85 21.68 -4.25
N LYS A 133 -12.15 22.60 -3.32
CA LYS A 133 -11.31 23.78 -3.06
C LYS A 133 -9.88 23.41 -2.66
N VAL A 134 -9.69 22.34 -1.89
CA VAL A 134 -8.36 21.84 -1.54
C VAL A 134 -7.62 21.40 -2.81
N TYR A 135 -8.24 20.56 -3.64
CA TYR A 135 -7.63 20.13 -4.90
C TYR A 135 -7.35 21.27 -5.89
N ASP A 136 -8.27 22.22 -6.00
CA ASP A 136 -8.11 23.39 -6.88
C ASP A 136 -6.93 24.29 -6.46
N SER A 137 -6.49 24.21 -5.19
CA SER A 137 -5.33 24.96 -4.69
C SER A 137 -3.98 24.27 -4.94
N LEU A 138 -3.98 23.04 -5.46
CA LEU A 138 -2.75 22.28 -5.65
C LEU A 138 -2.07 22.60 -6.99
N THR A 139 -0.79 22.92 -6.93
CA THR A 139 0.07 23.18 -8.08
C THR A 139 0.87 21.93 -8.46
N ASP A 140 1.49 21.95 -9.64
CA ASP A 140 2.37 20.86 -10.07
C ASP A 140 3.58 20.69 -9.15
N GLU A 141 4.10 21.80 -8.59
CA GLU A 141 5.19 21.78 -7.62
C GLU A 141 4.82 20.99 -6.35
N HIS A 142 3.59 21.14 -5.84
CA HIS A 142 3.13 20.33 -4.72
C HIS A 142 3.18 18.83 -5.04
N TYR A 143 2.71 18.43 -6.23
CA TYR A 143 2.76 17.02 -6.65
C TYR A 143 4.19 16.51 -6.82
N VAL A 144 5.09 17.29 -7.42
CA VAL A 144 6.50 16.92 -7.58
C VAL A 144 7.16 16.70 -6.23
N ASN A 145 6.98 17.64 -5.29
CA ASN A 145 7.52 17.53 -3.94
C ASN A 145 6.95 16.32 -3.21
N GLY A 146 5.62 16.11 -3.26
CA GLY A 146 4.99 14.99 -2.58
C GLY A 146 5.39 13.62 -3.15
N VAL A 147 5.63 13.52 -4.47
CA VAL A 147 6.23 12.33 -5.09
C VAL A 147 7.63 12.08 -4.53
N GLY A 148 8.48 13.12 -4.47
CA GLY A 148 9.84 13.02 -3.93
C GLY A 148 9.87 12.57 -2.46
N GLU A 149 9.04 13.18 -1.62
CA GLU A 149 8.89 12.84 -0.21
C GLU A 149 8.40 11.41 -0.01
N THR A 150 7.40 10.98 -0.79
CA THR A 150 6.85 9.62 -0.71
C THR A 150 7.90 8.59 -1.11
N VAL A 151 8.63 8.81 -2.21
CA VAL A 151 9.72 7.91 -2.63
C VAL A 151 10.80 7.83 -1.56
N LYS A 152 11.22 8.98 -0.99
CA LYS A 152 12.20 9.02 0.09
C LYS A 152 11.73 8.23 1.31
N ALA A 153 10.48 8.43 1.75
CA ALA A 153 9.90 7.73 2.88
C ALA A 153 9.93 6.20 2.68
N TRP A 154 9.55 5.72 1.49
CA TRP A 154 9.58 4.29 1.17
C TRP A 154 11.00 3.72 1.17
N LYS A 155 11.97 4.43 0.59
CA LYS A 155 13.38 4.00 0.58
C LYS A 155 13.95 3.94 2.00
N ASP A 156 13.72 4.97 2.80
CA ASP A 156 14.17 5.05 4.19
C ASP A 156 13.53 3.92 5.01
N PHE A 157 12.23 3.69 4.86
CA PHE A 157 11.52 2.63 5.55
C PHE A 157 12.07 1.24 5.18
N LEU A 158 12.13 0.91 3.88
CA LEU A 158 12.56 -0.40 3.41
C LEU A 158 14.04 -0.69 3.75
N SER A 159 14.91 0.33 3.72
CA SER A 159 16.31 0.20 4.13
C SER A 159 16.50 -0.04 5.62
N LYS A 160 15.62 0.52 6.45
CA LYS A 160 15.60 0.32 7.90
C LYS A 160 15.07 -1.07 8.26
N ILE A 161 13.93 -1.46 7.69
CA ILE A 161 13.18 -2.64 8.12
C ILE A 161 13.58 -3.93 7.40
N LYS A 162 14.20 -3.83 6.21
CA LYS A 162 14.78 -4.94 5.43
C LYS A 162 13.89 -6.20 5.42
N PRO A 163 12.66 -6.11 4.88
CA PRO A 163 11.78 -7.27 4.82
C PRO A 163 12.36 -8.31 3.86
N SER A 164 11.85 -9.55 3.86
CA SER A 164 12.26 -10.53 2.85
C SER A 164 11.69 -10.17 1.47
N TYR A 165 10.45 -9.68 1.43
CA TYR A 165 9.79 -9.17 0.23
C TYR A 165 9.16 -7.79 0.44
N PHE A 166 9.19 -6.98 -0.63
CA PHE A 166 8.39 -5.77 -0.75
C PHE A 166 7.45 -5.91 -1.94
N ILE A 167 6.15 -5.78 -1.69
CA ILE A 167 5.12 -5.91 -2.70
C ILE A 167 4.18 -4.70 -2.63
N ALA A 168 3.99 -4.02 -3.76
CA ALA A 168 3.04 -2.91 -3.82
C ALA A 168 2.29 -2.90 -5.15
N SER A 169 1.06 -2.41 -5.15
CA SER A 169 0.29 -2.21 -6.38
C SER A 169 -0.27 -0.79 -6.49
N GLN A 170 -0.36 -0.30 -7.72
CA GLN A 170 -0.95 0.99 -8.06
C GLN A 170 -1.56 0.91 -9.47
N TYR A 171 -2.72 0.28 -9.62
CA TYR A 171 -3.44 0.17 -10.89
C TYR A 171 -4.38 1.38 -11.12
N PRO A 172 -5.09 1.49 -12.25
CA PRO A 172 -6.10 2.54 -12.44
C PRO A 172 -7.26 2.47 -11.44
N SER A 173 -7.57 3.61 -10.81
CA SER A 173 -8.67 3.79 -9.88
C SER A 173 -9.88 4.39 -10.59
N THR A 174 -10.96 3.62 -10.66
CA THR A 174 -12.26 4.09 -11.18
C THR A 174 -12.78 5.26 -10.34
N THR A 175 -12.60 5.23 -9.02
CA THR A 175 -13.05 6.29 -8.11
C THR A 175 -12.34 7.61 -8.38
N LEU A 176 -11.01 7.60 -8.52
CA LEU A 176 -10.25 8.82 -8.82
C LEU A 176 -10.60 9.35 -10.21
N THR A 177 -10.80 8.45 -11.18
CA THR A 177 -11.22 8.81 -12.54
C THR A 177 -12.58 9.50 -12.53
N MET A 178 -13.58 8.93 -11.83
CA MET A 178 -14.93 9.53 -11.72
C MET A 178 -14.91 10.87 -10.99
N LYS A 179 -14.00 11.07 -10.04
CA LYS A 179 -13.80 12.35 -9.34
C LYS A 179 -13.00 13.38 -10.14
N GLY A 180 -12.47 13.02 -11.32
CA GLY A 180 -11.62 13.90 -12.12
C GLY A 180 -10.23 14.15 -11.51
N LEU A 181 -9.76 13.26 -10.64
CA LEU A 181 -8.50 13.39 -9.90
C LEU A 181 -7.31 12.74 -10.61
N THR A 182 -7.17 13.00 -11.91
CA THR A 182 -6.12 12.40 -12.75
C THR A 182 -4.70 12.75 -12.27
N ARG A 183 -4.49 13.96 -11.75
CA ARG A 183 -3.18 14.38 -11.22
C ARG A 183 -2.73 13.54 -10.03
N ARG A 184 -3.62 13.30 -9.07
CA ARG A 184 -3.38 12.39 -7.92
C ARG A 184 -3.10 10.97 -8.38
N GLN A 185 -3.88 10.46 -9.33
CA GLN A 185 -3.63 9.11 -9.85
C GLN A 185 -2.24 9.02 -10.51
N ASN A 186 -1.88 10.01 -11.33
CA ASN A 186 -0.59 10.04 -12.01
C ASN A 186 0.60 10.19 -11.03
N SER A 187 0.43 10.88 -9.90
CA SER A 187 1.49 10.97 -8.90
C SER A 187 1.77 9.62 -8.23
N GLY A 188 0.74 8.79 -8.01
CA GLY A 188 0.93 7.42 -7.55
C GLY A 188 1.76 6.58 -8.53
N TYR A 189 1.51 6.72 -9.84
CA TYR A 189 2.32 6.05 -10.86
C TYR A 189 3.76 6.55 -10.91
N ALA A 190 3.97 7.86 -10.71
CA ALA A 190 5.30 8.44 -10.67
C ALA A 190 6.13 7.85 -9.51
N VAL A 191 5.56 7.74 -8.31
CA VAL A 191 6.20 7.07 -7.17
C VAL A 191 6.55 5.63 -7.50
N MET A 192 5.59 4.86 -8.02
CA MET A 192 5.81 3.45 -8.38
C MET A 192 6.96 3.28 -9.38
N ASN A 193 7.03 4.11 -10.42
CA ASN A 193 8.09 4.04 -11.44
C ASN A 193 9.47 4.36 -10.85
N LEU A 194 9.56 5.34 -9.94
CA LEU A 194 10.80 5.70 -9.27
C LEU A 194 11.27 4.60 -8.31
N LEU A 195 10.33 3.96 -7.58
CA LEU A 195 10.65 2.82 -6.71
C LEU A 195 11.07 1.60 -7.55
N LYS A 196 10.36 1.27 -8.64
CA LYS A 196 10.77 0.21 -9.59
C LYS A 196 12.19 0.43 -10.09
N SER A 197 12.51 1.66 -10.48
CA SER A 197 13.86 2.02 -10.94
C SER A 197 14.92 1.83 -9.84
N SER A 198 14.57 2.14 -8.59
CA SER A 198 15.45 1.98 -7.42
C SER A 198 15.69 0.51 -7.05
N TYR A 199 14.69 -0.36 -7.27
CA TYR A 199 14.74 -1.79 -6.91
C TYR A 199 14.94 -2.71 -8.11
N LYS A 200 15.27 -2.19 -9.29
CA LYS A 200 15.32 -2.93 -10.56
C LYS A 200 16.11 -4.24 -10.53
N ASN A 201 17.17 -4.31 -9.72
CA ASN A 201 18.04 -5.48 -9.62
C ASN A 201 17.47 -6.61 -8.74
N VAL A 202 16.39 -6.32 -8.02
CA VAL A 202 15.72 -7.25 -7.10
C VAL A 202 14.25 -7.44 -7.41
N LEU A 203 13.76 -6.82 -8.51
CA LEU A 203 12.42 -7.10 -9.01
C LEU A 203 12.34 -8.55 -9.49
N LEU A 204 11.32 -9.25 -9.05
CA LEU A 204 11.01 -10.58 -9.56
C LEU A 204 10.33 -10.44 -10.93
N ASN A 205 10.63 -11.40 -11.80
CA ASN A 205 9.88 -11.55 -13.05
C ASN A 205 8.41 -11.80 -12.71
N GLU A 206 7.56 -11.00 -13.34
CA GLU A 206 6.14 -10.95 -13.04
C GLU A 206 5.45 -12.30 -13.27
N PRO A 207 4.50 -12.72 -12.41
CA PRO A 207 3.73 -13.94 -12.63
C PRO A 207 3.04 -13.91 -13.99
N GLN A 208 3.52 -14.73 -14.94
CA GLN A 208 2.97 -14.78 -16.29
C GLN A 208 1.50 -15.25 -16.32
N ASN A 209 1.03 -15.87 -15.24
CA ASN A 209 -0.29 -16.51 -15.16
C ASN A 209 -1.46 -15.58 -14.81
N MET A 210 -1.26 -14.26 -14.74
CA MET A 210 -2.33 -13.33 -14.33
C MET A 210 -2.86 -12.42 -15.45
N ALA A 211 -2.45 -12.65 -16.70
CA ALA A 211 -2.78 -11.83 -17.88
C ALA A 211 -4.28 -11.70 -18.23
N LEU A 212 -5.19 -12.36 -17.50
CA LEU A 212 -6.63 -12.31 -17.75
C LEU A 212 -7.32 -11.07 -17.14
N PHE A 213 -6.64 -10.31 -16.27
CA PHE A 213 -7.22 -9.14 -15.62
C PHE A 213 -6.41 -7.87 -15.88
N PRO A 214 -7.02 -6.73 -16.31
CA PRO A 214 -6.29 -5.48 -16.51
C PRO A 214 -5.53 -4.98 -15.26
N LYS A 215 -6.06 -5.28 -14.07
CA LYS A 215 -5.41 -4.95 -12.78
C LYS A 215 -4.14 -5.77 -12.52
N ALA A 216 -3.93 -6.87 -13.22
CA ALA A 216 -2.75 -7.73 -13.09
C ALA A 216 -1.62 -7.34 -14.05
N ASP A 217 -1.79 -6.27 -14.84
CA ASP A 217 -0.74 -5.80 -15.74
C ASP A 217 0.52 -5.45 -14.93
N PRO A 218 1.68 -6.02 -15.29
CA PRO A 218 2.96 -5.80 -14.64
C PRO A 218 3.32 -4.37 -14.33
N ARG A 219 2.91 -3.44 -15.19
CA ARG A 219 3.20 -2.02 -15.02
C ARG A 219 2.69 -1.50 -13.69
N TRP A 220 1.64 -2.10 -13.12
CA TRP A 220 0.99 -1.69 -11.87
C TRP A 220 1.52 -2.35 -10.60
N TRP A 221 2.54 -3.20 -10.68
CA TRP A 221 3.01 -4.00 -9.53
C TRP A 221 4.51 -3.85 -9.28
N ILE A 222 4.89 -3.73 -8.02
CA ILE A 222 6.25 -3.96 -7.54
C ILE A 222 6.20 -5.29 -6.80
N VAL A 223 7.04 -6.24 -7.22
CA VAL A 223 7.31 -7.47 -6.47
C VAL A 223 8.83 -7.59 -6.38
N ALA A 224 9.40 -7.33 -5.20
CA ALA A 224 10.84 -7.28 -4.99
C ALA A 224 11.28 -8.30 -3.94
N ASN A 225 12.30 -9.11 -4.27
CA ASN A 225 12.99 -9.99 -3.33
C ASN A 225 14.16 -9.23 -2.68
N MET A 226 13.94 -8.77 -1.47
CA MET A 226 14.82 -7.82 -0.80
C MET A 226 16.04 -8.49 -0.15
N HIS A 227 16.15 -9.83 -0.16
CA HIS A 227 17.35 -10.54 0.34
C HIS A 227 18.63 -10.16 -0.40
N TYR A 228 18.51 -9.77 -1.66
CA TYR A 228 19.64 -9.42 -2.52
C TYR A 228 19.81 -7.90 -2.69
N TRP A 229 19.00 -7.10 -1.98
CA TRP A 229 19.05 -5.67 -2.11
C TRP A 229 20.15 -5.08 -1.23
N LEU A 230 21.18 -4.55 -1.88
CA LEU A 230 22.15 -3.67 -1.26
C LEU A 230 21.75 -2.23 -1.63
N PRO A 231 21.54 -1.33 -0.66
CA PRO A 231 21.39 0.09 -0.96
C PRO A 231 22.59 0.54 -1.79
N ALA A 232 22.37 1.20 -2.92
CA ALA A 232 23.44 1.94 -3.56
C ALA A 232 23.79 3.12 -2.65
N ASP A 233 25.07 3.19 -2.23
CA ASP A 233 25.64 4.31 -1.47
C ASP A 233 25.44 5.65 -2.21
#